data_AF-A0A533RBZ1-F1
#
_entry.id   AF-A0A533RBZ1-F1
#
_cell.length_a   1.000
_cell.length_b   1.000
_cell.length_c   1.000
_cell.angle_alpha   90.00
_cell.angle_beta   90.00
_cell.angle_gamma   90.00
#
_symmetry.space_group_name_H-M   'P 1'
#
loop_
_entity.id
_entity.type
_entity.pdbx_description
1 polymer ?
#
loop_
_entity_poly.entity_id
_entity_poly.type
_entity_poly.pdbx_seq_one_letter_code
_entity_poly.pdbx_strand_id
1 'polypeptide(L)' 'MNGSSRYAGMTVNERLLAAGLLAAFDRAARSRDRAEMLRLLRRVDVPAPEETVAAVLANPWRYGY' A
#
# COMPACT_ATOMS: atom_id res chain seq x y z
N MET A 1 2.19 24.27 -1.12
CA MET A 1 2.08 22.81 -0.89
C MET A 1 2.52 22.12 -2.18
N ASN A 2 3.71 21.54 -2.24
CA ASN A 2 4.21 20.88 -3.46
C ASN A 2 4.55 19.42 -3.12
N GLY A 3 3.55 18.55 -3.18
CA GLY A 3 3.71 17.10 -2.96
C GLY A 3 3.31 16.24 -4.16
N SER A 4 2.91 16.85 -5.27
CA SER A 4 2.25 16.16 -6.38
C SER A 4 3.24 15.76 -7.47
N SER A 5 4.22 14.88 -7.20
CA SER A 5 5.04 14.32 -8.31
C SER A 5 5.75 12.99 -8.02
N ARG A 6 6.11 12.66 -6.77
CA ARG A 6 7.06 11.55 -6.54
C ARG A 6 6.54 10.17 -6.97
N TYR A 7 5.23 9.97 -6.85
CA TYR A 7 4.57 8.69 -7.02
C TYR A 7 3.52 8.69 -8.14
N ALA A 8 3.40 9.79 -8.88
CA ALA A 8 2.47 9.90 -9.99
C ALA A 8 2.82 8.88 -11.09
N GLY A 9 1.81 8.19 -11.63
CA GLY A 9 1.99 7.14 -12.63
C GLY A 9 2.43 5.77 -12.09
N MET A 10 2.75 5.65 -10.80
CA MET A 10 3.11 4.37 -10.17
C MET A 10 1.89 3.64 -9.61
N THR A 11 1.89 2.32 -9.75
CA THR A 11 1.01 1.39 -9.03
C THR A 11 1.32 1.38 -7.53
N VAL A 12 0.41 0.87 -6.70
CA VAL A 12 0.59 0.80 -5.23
C VAL A 12 1.90 0.08 -4.84
N ASN A 13 2.19 -1.07 -5.47
CA ASN A 13 3.40 -1.84 -5.18
C ASN A 13 4.66 -1.08 -5.55
N GLU A 14 4.68 -0.40 -6.70
CA GLU A 14 5.83 0.41 -7.13
C GLU A 14 6.10 1.56 -6.16
N ARG A 15 5.03 2.20 -5.65
CA ARG A 15 5.17 3.27 -4.66
C ARG A 15 5.73 2.76 -3.33
N LEU A 16 5.21 1.63 -2.84
CA LEU A 16 5.71 0.96 -1.64
C LEU A 16 7.17 0.51 -1.81
N LEU A 17 7.54 0.00 -2.98
CA LEU A 17 8.91 -0.38 -3.30
C LEU A 17 9.84 0.83 -3.33
N ALA A 18 9.47 1.90 -4.04
CA ALA A 18 10.23 3.14 -4.12
C ALA A 18 10.42 3.83 -2.76
N ALA A 19 9.51 3.59 -1.81
CA ALA A 19 9.60 4.08 -0.44
C ALA A 19 10.31 3.10 0.53
N GLY A 20 10.71 1.91 0.08
CA GLY A 20 11.29 0.86 0.94
C GLY A 20 10.29 0.26 1.94
N LEU A 21 8.99 0.40 1.69
CA LEU A 21 7.90 -0.01 2.58
C LEU A 21 7.24 -1.33 2.14
N LEU A 22 7.57 -1.87 0.98
CA LEU A 22 6.95 -3.08 0.42
C LEU A 22 6.99 -4.25 1.42
N ALA A 23 8.17 -4.56 1.97
CA ALA A 23 8.33 -5.64 2.95
C ALA A 23 7.54 -5.42 4.26
N ALA A 24 7.32 -4.16 4.65
CA ALA A 24 6.50 -3.84 5.82
C ALA A 24 5.01 -4.04 5.53
N PHE A 25 4.56 -3.61 4.35
CA PHE A 25 3.18 -3.80 3.90
C PHE A 25 2.85 -5.29 3.76
N ASP A 26 3.79 -6.05 3.21
CA ASP A 26 3.76 -7.50 3.07
C ASP A 26 3.54 -8.23 4.40
N ARG A 27 4.29 -7.85 5.44
CA ARG A 27 4.09 -8.40 6.80
C ARG A 27 2.72 -8.02 7.35
N ALA A 28 2.31 -6.76 7.20
CA ALA A 28 1.01 -6.29 7.68
C ALA A 28 -0.15 -7.02 6.97
N ALA A 29 -0.06 -7.24 5.66
CA ALA A 29 -1.04 -7.97 4.88
C ALA A 29 -1.17 -9.43 5.35
N ARG A 30 -0.05 -10.13 5.56
CA ARG A 30 -0.04 -11.51 6.09
C ARG A 30 -0.63 -11.61 7.49
N SER A 31 -0.34 -10.66 8.36
CA SER A 31 -0.91 -10.59 9.71
C SER A 31 -2.32 -9.98 9.75
N ARG A 32 -2.88 -9.59 8.59
CA ARG A 32 -4.17 -8.90 8.45
C ARG A 32 -4.27 -7.62 9.31
N ASP A 33 -3.15 -6.95 9.53
CA ASP A 33 -3.07 -5.69 10.28
C ASP A 33 -3.54 -4.52 9.40
N ARG A 34 -4.85 -4.31 9.40
CA ARG A 34 -5.51 -3.24 8.64
C ARG A 34 -4.96 -1.86 8.98
N ALA A 35 -4.63 -1.61 10.25
CA ALA A 35 -4.19 -0.29 10.70
C ALA A 35 -2.80 0.05 10.14
N GLU A 36 -1.89 -0.91 10.19
CA GLU A 36 -0.55 -0.75 9.62
C GLU A 36 -0.58 -0.64 8.10
N MET A 37 -1.40 -1.44 7.41
CA MET A 37 -1.58 -1.32 5.96
C MET A 37 -2.04 0.09 5.56
N LEU A 38 -3.04 0.65 6.24
CA LEU A 38 -3.51 2.02 5.97
C LEU A 38 -2.43 3.06 6.23
N ARG A 39 -1.69 2.92 7.33
CA ARG A 39 -0.60 3.84 7.69
C ARG A 39 0.47 3.85 6.60
N LEU A 40 0.85 2.68 6.08
CA LEU A 40 1.86 2.54 5.03
C LEU A 40 1.40 3.12 3.69
N LEU A 41 0.16 2.86 3.27
CA LEU A 41 -0.38 3.38 2.00
C LEU A 41 -0.51 4.90 2.00
N ARG A 42 -0.88 5.50 3.15
CA ARG A 42 -0.92 6.95 3.30
C ARG A 42 0.45 7.60 3.17
N ARG A 43 1.54 6.92 3.56
CA ARG A 43 2.92 7.44 3.42
C ARG A 43 3.39 7.50 1.96
N VAL A 44 2.71 6.81 1.05
CA VAL A 44 3.06 6.74 -0.36
C VAL A 44 1.97 7.34 -1.27
N ASP A 45 1.15 8.23 -0.68
CA ASP A 45 0.11 9.01 -1.35
C ASP A 45 -0.86 8.16 -2.20
N VAL A 46 -1.17 6.95 -1.74
CA VAL A 46 -2.15 6.10 -2.43
C VAL A 46 -3.53 6.72 -2.27
N PRO A 47 -4.25 7.00 -3.37
CA PRO A 47 -5.63 7.46 -3.31
C PRO A 47 -6.52 6.33 -2.78
N ALA A 48 -7.47 6.67 -1.90
CA ALA A 48 -8.39 5.71 -1.28
C ALA A 48 -7.69 4.46 -0.68
N PRO A 49 -6.79 4.63 0.31
CA PRO A 49 -6.05 3.51 0.90
C PRO A 49 -6.99 2.47 1.53
N GLU A 50 -8.18 2.87 1.98
CA GLU A 50 -9.21 1.98 2.53
C GLU A 50 -9.72 0.95 1.52
N GLU A 51 -9.92 1.34 0.25
CA GLU A 51 -10.35 0.44 -0.82
C GLU A 51 -9.26 -0.56 -1.18
N THR A 52 -8.01 -0.10 -1.25
CA THR A 52 -6.85 -0.96 -1.51
C THR A 52 -6.71 -2.01 -0.41
N VAL A 53 -6.82 -1.61 0.86
CA VAL A 53 -6.75 -2.55 1.98
C VAL A 53 -7.91 -3.54 1.97
N ALA A 54 -9.13 -3.10 1.66
CA ALA A 54 -10.28 -3.98 1.53
C ALA A 54 -10.08 -5.02 0.42
N ALA A 55 -9.57 -4.60 -0.74
CA ALA A 55 -9.28 -5.48 -1.86
C ALA A 55 -8.21 -6.54 -1.54
N VAL A 56 -7.12 -6.14 -0.88
CA VAL A 56 -6.05 -7.05 -0.45
C VAL A 56 -6.56 -8.06 0.59
N LEU A 57 -7.36 -7.62 1.56
CA LEU A 57 -7.90 -8.50 2.60
C LEU A 57 -9.00 -9.44 2.11
N ALA A 58 -9.73 -9.03 1.06
CA ALA A 58 -10.78 -9.83 0.43
C ALA A 58 -10.22 -10.87 -0.55
N ASN A 59 -9.09 -10.60 -1.21
CA ASN A 59 -8.48 -11.53 -2.16
C ASN A 59 -6.93 -11.44 -2.17
N PRO A 60 -6.25 -12.10 -1.20
CA PRO A 60 -4.79 -12.04 -1.06
C PRO A 60 -4.02 -12.60 -2.27
N TRP A 61 -4.62 -13.54 -3.01
CA TRP A 61 -4.03 -14.19 -4.18
C TRP A 61 -3.68 -13.22 -5.33
N ARG A 62 -4.40 -12.09 -5.44
CA ARG A 62 -4.09 -11.06 -6.46
C ARG A 62 -2.79 -10.30 -6.19
N TYR A 63 -2.26 -10.38 -4.99
CA TYR A 63 -1.05 -9.66 -4.56
C TYR A 63 0.10 -10.62 -4.18
N GLY A 64 -0.05 -11.93 -4.44
CA GLY A 64 1.00 -12.93 -4.22
C GLY A 64 1.02 -13.55 -2.81
N TYR A 65 -0.11 -13.54 -2.10
CA TYR A 65 -0.30 -14.15 -0.78
C TYR A 65 -1.30 -15.31 -0.75
#